data_AF-A0A7N0V3C1-F1
#
_entry.id   AF-A0A7N0V3C1-F1
#
_cell.length_a   1.000
_cell.length_b   1.000
_cell.length_c   1.000
_cell.angle_alpha   90.00
_cell.angle_beta   90.00
_cell.angle_gamma   90.00
#
_symmetry.space_group_name_H-M   'P 1'
#
loop_
_entity.id
_entity.type
_entity.pdbx_description
1 polymer ?
#
loop_
_entity_poly.entity_id
_entity_poly.type
_entity_poly.pdbx_seq_one_letter_code
_entity_poly.pdbx_strand_id
1 'polypeptide(L)'
;MLERVNDEKNGDKEDISTSVQELVALLKTLKDLEKQEVEYQSSCEVQYSGLQAEITALEQDIADETSGTNLVERVDRSISDSEEKLYLAKMELASVLREVVSLKRKIDSFPVQSELIQYERRFSDLNALIQEKHRQTRNCYATYNALLEIKELMLKEISLLNSINSQFRDAIASPAGQMKLIDSMEGILKGTQQRLRKAELDIQKEQKSCDAIKERYAAAVSKQRQFHSLLKTFQDKDTDYGELRHSSL
;
A
#
# COMPACT_ATOMS: atom_id res chain seq x y z
N MET A 1 20.95 -66.99 106.59
CA MET A 1 21.70 -68.27 106.54
C MET A 1 22.38 -68.36 105.20
N LEU A 2 23.63 -68.82 105.22
CA LEU A 2 24.61 -68.83 104.14
C LEU A 2 24.24 -69.73 102.96
N GLU A 3 24.45 -69.23 101.74
CA GLU A 3 25.00 -69.88 100.53
C GLU A 3 25.04 -68.75 99.48
N ARG A 4 26.14 -68.11 99.08
CA ARG A 4 27.47 -68.57 98.65
C ARG A 4 27.43 -69.59 97.52
N VAL A 5 27.89 -69.10 96.37
CA VAL A 5 28.67 -69.81 95.34
C VAL A 5 27.88 -70.78 94.46
N ASN A 6 27.24 -70.23 93.41
CA ASN A 6 27.30 -70.81 92.06
C ASN A 6 26.57 -69.87 91.10
N ASP A 7 27.31 -68.94 90.51
CA ASP A 7 27.22 -68.63 89.07
C ASP A 7 28.21 -67.52 88.67
N GLU A 8 29.41 -67.53 89.28
CA GLU A 8 30.61 -66.75 88.87
C GLU A 8 31.19 -67.18 87.50
N LYS A 9 30.39 -67.74 86.58
CA LYS A 9 30.90 -68.25 85.29
C LYS A 9 30.17 -67.81 84.04
N ASN A 10 29.12 -66.99 84.13
CA ASN A 10 28.39 -66.54 82.94
C ASN A 10 28.37 -65.02 82.70
N GLY A 11 28.90 -64.20 83.61
CA GLY A 11 28.97 -62.74 83.45
C GLY A 11 30.18 -62.22 82.66
N ASP A 12 31.30 -62.94 82.64
CA ASP A 12 32.55 -62.47 82.03
C ASP A 12 32.66 -62.71 80.51
N LYS A 13 31.74 -63.45 79.89
CA LYS A 13 31.83 -63.77 78.44
C LYS A 13 31.13 -62.77 77.53
N GLU A 14 30.09 -62.08 78.00
CA GLU A 14 29.40 -61.05 77.20
C GLU A 14 30.15 -59.71 77.21
N ASP A 15 30.71 -59.30 78.36
CA ASP A 15 31.40 -58.01 78.53
C ASP A 15 32.79 -57.95 77.86
N ILE A 16 33.48 -59.10 77.79
CA ILE A 16 34.75 -59.23 77.05
C ILE A 16 34.48 -59.29 75.53
N SER A 17 33.36 -59.87 75.10
CA SER A 17 33.02 -59.99 73.66
C SER A 17 32.61 -58.64 73.05
N THR A 18 31.88 -57.80 73.77
CA THR A 18 31.52 -56.43 73.33
C THR A 18 32.75 -55.53 73.30
N SER A 19 33.58 -55.57 74.35
CA SER A 19 34.83 -54.80 74.42
C SER A 19 35.83 -55.16 73.32
N VAL A 20 35.96 -56.46 72.98
CA VAL A 20 36.81 -56.92 71.86
C VAL A 20 36.21 -56.52 70.50
N GLN A 21 34.89 -56.53 70.35
CA GLN A 21 34.24 -56.03 69.13
C GLN A 21 34.43 -54.52 68.93
N GLU A 22 34.37 -53.73 70.00
CA GLU A 22 34.66 -52.29 69.97
C GLU A 22 36.14 -52.02 69.64
N LEU A 23 37.07 -52.79 70.20
CA LEU A 23 38.50 -52.69 69.90
C LEU A 23 38.82 -53.06 68.45
N VAL A 24 38.15 -54.09 67.90
CA VAL A 24 38.28 -54.47 66.49
C VAL A 24 37.65 -53.42 65.58
N ALA A 25 36.54 -52.80 65.97
CA ALA A 25 35.96 -51.68 65.23
C ALA A 25 36.88 -50.46 65.24
N LEU A 26 37.47 -50.11 66.38
CA LEU A 26 38.46 -49.04 66.54
C LEU A 26 39.74 -49.28 65.74
N LEU A 27 40.24 -50.53 65.70
CA LEU A 27 41.38 -50.89 64.87
C LEU A 27 41.08 -50.79 63.37
N LYS A 28 39.84 -51.09 62.99
CA LYS A 28 39.39 -50.97 61.59
C LYS A 28 39.27 -49.50 61.19
N THR A 29 38.69 -48.65 62.03
CA THR A 29 38.64 -47.20 61.78
C THR A 29 40.02 -46.56 61.78
N LEU A 30 40.96 -47.02 62.62
CA LEU A 30 42.35 -46.57 62.58
C LEU A 30 43.03 -46.91 61.26
N LYS A 31 42.85 -48.14 60.75
CA LYS A 31 43.39 -48.54 59.44
C LYS A 31 42.77 -47.76 58.28
N ASP A 32 41.47 -47.48 58.36
CA ASP A 32 40.77 -46.69 57.34
C ASP A 32 41.24 -45.23 57.36
N LEU A 33 41.47 -44.65 58.54
CA LEU A 33 42.04 -43.30 58.71
C LEU A 33 43.49 -43.21 58.20
N GLU A 34 44.34 -44.20 58.51
CA GLU A 34 45.73 -44.25 58.04
C GLU A 34 45.78 -44.32 56.50
N LYS A 35 44.87 -45.09 55.89
CA LYS A 35 44.75 -45.13 54.43
C LYS A 35 44.32 -43.78 53.84
N GLN A 36 43.36 -43.12 54.49
CA GLN A 36 42.87 -41.80 54.07
C GLN A 36 43.96 -40.72 54.19
N GLU A 37 44.81 -40.80 55.22
CA GLU A 37 45.94 -39.87 55.41
C GLU A 37 46.97 -40.00 54.28
N VAL A 38 47.35 -41.22 53.92
CA VAL A 38 48.29 -41.47 52.82
C VAL A 38 47.74 -40.98 51.48
N GLU A 39 46.45 -41.19 51.23
CA GLU A 39 45.78 -40.75 50.00
C GLU A 39 45.66 -39.22 49.93
N TYR A 40 45.40 -38.56 51.07
CA TYR A 40 45.37 -37.10 51.17
C TYR A 40 46.77 -36.47 50.99
N GLN A 41 47.81 -37.06 51.60
CA GLN A 41 49.20 -36.62 51.42
C GLN A 41 49.61 -36.70 49.95
N SER A 42 49.30 -37.80 49.26
CA SER A 42 49.59 -37.96 47.83
C SER A 42 48.85 -36.94 46.96
N SER A 43 47.56 -36.68 47.24
CA SER A 43 46.81 -35.64 46.52
C SER A 43 47.37 -34.23 46.75
N CYS A 44 47.82 -33.93 47.97
CA CYS A 44 48.42 -32.65 48.31
C CYS A 44 49.76 -32.45 47.58
N GLU A 45 50.58 -33.50 47.50
CA GLU A 45 51.87 -33.46 46.81
C GLU A 45 51.71 -33.24 45.29
N VAL A 46 50.70 -33.88 44.67
CA VAL A 46 50.36 -33.66 43.26
C VAL A 46 49.90 -32.22 43.01
N GLN A 47 48.98 -31.70 43.84
CA GLN A 47 48.51 -30.32 43.68
C GLN A 47 49.62 -29.29 43.94
N TYR A 48 50.46 -29.53 44.94
CA TYR A 48 51.62 -28.70 45.23
C TYR A 48 52.60 -28.69 44.07
N SER A 49 52.92 -29.85 43.49
CA SER A 49 53.81 -29.95 42.33
C SER A 49 53.24 -29.23 41.09
N GLY A 50 51.91 -29.30 40.88
CA GLY A 50 51.23 -28.59 39.80
C GLY A 50 51.26 -27.09 39.98
N LEU A 51 50.97 -26.60 41.19
CA LEU A 51 51.05 -25.18 41.53
C LEU A 51 52.50 -24.67 41.46
N GLN A 52 53.48 -25.46 41.88
CA GLN A 52 54.90 -25.12 41.76
C GLN A 52 55.34 -25.03 40.29
N ALA A 53 54.84 -25.91 39.43
CA ALA A 53 55.09 -25.86 37.98
C ALA A 53 54.44 -24.62 37.33
N GLU A 54 53.24 -24.23 37.76
CA GLU A 54 52.57 -23.02 37.28
C GLU A 54 53.29 -21.74 37.75
N ILE A 55 53.74 -21.70 39.02
CA ILE A 55 54.54 -20.59 39.55
C ILE A 55 55.86 -20.46 38.78
N THR A 56 56.58 -21.55 38.55
CA THR A 56 57.85 -21.51 37.81
C THR A 56 57.66 -21.10 36.34
N ALA A 57 56.57 -21.51 35.68
CA ALA A 57 56.23 -21.04 34.33
C ALA A 57 55.95 -19.52 34.31
N LEU A 58 55.19 -19.01 35.28
CA LEU A 58 54.88 -17.58 35.40
C LEU A 58 56.12 -16.75 35.76
N GLU A 59 57.00 -17.26 36.62
CA GLU A 59 58.27 -16.60 36.96
C GLU A 59 59.21 -16.54 35.74
N GLN A 60 59.23 -17.59 34.92
CA GLN A 60 59.97 -17.62 33.65
C GLN A 60 59.41 -16.59 32.64
N ASP A 61 58.09 -16.49 32.52
CA ASP A 61 57.40 -15.52 31.65
C ASP A 61 57.60 -14.05 32.09
N ILE A 62 57.85 -13.81 33.37
CA ILE A 62 58.15 -12.48 33.94
C ILE A 62 59.64 -12.14 33.81
N ALA A 63 60.53 -13.12 33.93
CA ALA A 63 61.98 -12.94 33.81
C ALA A 63 62.41 -12.60 32.37
N ASP A 64 61.66 -13.05 31.36
CA ASP A 64 61.83 -12.60 29.99
C ASP A 64 61.20 -11.19 29.81
N GLU A 65 61.99 -10.12 29.95
CA GLU A 65 61.58 -8.72 29.62
C GLU A 65 61.01 -8.58 28.19
N THR A 66 61.24 -9.57 27.33
CA THR A 66 60.66 -9.73 26.00
C THR A 66 59.14 -9.96 26.01
N SER A 67 58.57 -10.42 27.13
CA SER A 67 57.14 -10.71 27.29
C SER A 67 56.26 -9.44 27.27
N GLY A 68 56.77 -8.32 27.79
CA GLY A 68 56.11 -7.01 27.69
C GLY A 68 56.00 -6.52 26.25
N THR A 69 57.05 -6.73 25.44
CA THR A 69 57.07 -6.41 24.00
C THR A 69 56.10 -7.28 23.22
N ASN A 70 56.04 -8.59 23.54
CA ASN A 70 55.07 -9.52 22.95
C ASN A 70 53.61 -9.20 23.32
N LEU A 71 53.36 -8.69 24.53
CA LEU A 71 52.03 -8.24 24.96
C LEU A 71 51.61 -6.96 24.21
N VAL A 72 52.51 -5.99 24.08
CA VAL A 72 52.26 -4.75 23.33
C VAL A 72 52.00 -5.06 21.85
N GLU A 73 52.81 -5.90 21.21
CA GLU A 73 52.56 -6.32 19.82
C GLU A 73 51.24 -7.08 19.63
N ARG A 74 50.81 -7.86 20.64
CA ARG A 74 49.53 -8.57 20.62
C ARG A 74 48.35 -7.60 20.73
N VAL A 75 48.47 -6.59 21.59
CA VAL A 75 47.48 -5.53 21.73
C VAL A 75 47.42 -4.68 20.46
N ASP A 76 48.55 -4.27 19.90
CA ASP A 76 48.61 -3.50 18.64
C ASP A 76 48.01 -4.30 17.46
N ARG A 77 48.31 -5.60 17.36
CA ARG A 77 47.65 -6.49 16.39
C ARG A 77 46.14 -6.54 16.61
N SER A 78 45.69 -6.69 17.85
CA SER A 78 44.25 -6.71 18.17
C SER A 78 43.57 -5.38 17.84
N ILE A 79 44.25 -4.25 18.04
CA ILE A 79 43.76 -2.92 17.70
C ILE A 79 43.66 -2.78 16.18
N SER A 80 44.72 -3.10 15.44
CA SER A 80 44.71 -3.12 13.95
C SER A 80 43.60 -4.00 13.39
N ASP A 81 43.43 -5.22 13.91
CA ASP A 81 42.37 -6.14 13.49
C ASP A 81 40.97 -5.53 13.76
N SER A 82 40.81 -4.82 14.88
CA SER A 82 39.55 -4.15 15.21
C SER A 82 39.29 -2.92 14.33
N GLU A 83 40.33 -2.17 13.96
CA GLU A 83 40.27 -1.02 13.05
C GLU A 83 39.94 -1.44 11.62
N GLU A 84 40.50 -2.55 11.15
CA GLU A 84 40.19 -3.13 9.85
C GLU A 84 38.74 -3.62 9.80
N LYS A 85 38.27 -4.34 10.84
CA LYS A 85 36.86 -4.73 10.98
C LYS A 85 35.93 -3.52 10.99
N LEU A 86 36.30 -2.46 11.69
CA LEU A 86 35.56 -1.19 11.72
C LEU A 86 35.54 -0.53 10.34
N TYR A 87 36.65 -0.55 9.61
CA TYR A 87 36.75 -0.01 8.26
C TYR A 87 35.86 -0.78 7.28
N LEU A 88 35.89 -2.12 7.31
CA LEU A 88 35.04 -2.97 6.49
C LEU A 88 33.55 -2.74 6.79
N ALA A 89 33.17 -2.68 8.08
CA ALA A 89 31.80 -2.37 8.49
C ALA A 89 31.35 -0.97 8.02
N LYS A 90 32.25 0.03 8.06
CA LYS A 90 31.96 1.37 7.51
C LYS A 90 31.77 1.35 5.99
N MET A 91 32.55 0.54 5.26
CA MET A 91 32.39 0.37 3.81
C MET A 91 31.07 -0.31 3.46
N GLU A 92 30.69 -1.35 4.19
CA GLU A 92 29.40 -2.02 4.03
C GLU A 92 28.22 -1.07 4.31
N LEU A 93 28.28 -0.34 5.43
CA LEU A 93 27.28 0.69 5.76
C LEU A 93 27.17 1.76 4.66
N ALA A 94 28.31 2.22 4.13
CA ALA A 94 28.33 3.18 3.03
C ALA A 94 27.73 2.62 1.74
N SER A 95 27.88 1.31 1.47
CA SER A 95 27.22 0.64 0.35
C SER A 95 25.70 0.61 0.55
N VAL A 96 25.23 0.14 1.71
CA VAL A 96 23.81 0.09 2.06
C VAL A 96 23.18 1.48 2.01
N LEU A 97 23.86 2.51 2.49
CA LEU A 97 23.36 3.89 2.45
C LEU A 97 23.17 4.38 1.00
N ARG A 98 24.10 4.06 0.09
CA ARG A 98 23.94 4.39 -1.34
C ARG A 98 22.73 3.68 -1.94
N GLU A 99 22.50 2.42 -1.59
CA GLU A 99 21.32 1.67 -2.04
C GLU A 99 20.02 2.26 -1.49
N VAL A 100 19.96 2.60 -0.20
CA VAL A 100 18.79 3.26 0.42
C VAL A 100 18.47 4.59 -0.26
N VAL A 101 19.50 5.41 -0.56
CA VAL A 101 19.31 6.67 -1.27
C VAL A 101 18.81 6.43 -2.70
N SER A 102 19.32 5.40 -3.39
CA SER A 102 18.82 4.99 -4.71
C SER A 102 17.35 4.57 -4.67
N LEU A 103 16.97 3.77 -3.67
CA LEU A 103 15.58 3.36 -3.46
C LEU A 103 14.67 4.55 -3.14
N LYS A 104 15.10 5.50 -2.29
CA LYS A 104 14.33 6.73 -2.02
C LYS A 104 14.09 7.54 -3.29
N ARG A 105 15.11 7.73 -4.13
CA ARG A 105 14.94 8.41 -5.42
C ARG A 105 13.96 7.70 -6.35
N LYS A 106 13.93 6.37 -6.34
CA LYS A 106 12.93 5.59 -7.08
C LYS A 106 11.53 5.82 -6.50
N ILE A 107 11.38 5.85 -5.18
CA ILE A 107 10.09 6.15 -4.54
C ILE A 107 9.62 7.57 -4.89
N ASP A 108 10.50 8.56 -4.79
CA ASP A 108 10.20 9.96 -5.10
C ASP A 108 9.87 10.18 -6.60
N SER A 109 10.23 9.23 -7.47
CA SER A 109 9.83 9.27 -8.88
C SER A 109 8.37 8.86 -9.12
N PHE A 110 7.73 8.23 -8.13
CA PHE A 110 6.30 7.91 -8.21
C PHE A 110 5.47 9.08 -7.70
N PRO A 111 4.37 9.40 -8.40
CA PRO A 111 3.54 10.52 -8.00
C PRO A 111 2.88 10.26 -6.65
N VAL A 112 2.95 11.27 -5.79
CA VAL A 112 2.35 11.22 -4.44
C VAL A 112 0.83 11.38 -4.56
N GLN A 113 0.08 10.95 -3.55
CA GLN A 113 -1.38 11.08 -3.51
C GLN A 113 -1.89 12.50 -3.83
N SER A 114 -1.18 13.54 -3.36
CA SER A 114 -1.51 14.94 -3.67
C SER A 114 -1.36 15.26 -5.16
N GLU A 115 -0.31 14.76 -5.82
CA GLU A 115 -0.09 14.92 -7.25
C GLU A 115 -1.14 14.16 -8.07
N LEU A 116 -1.51 12.96 -7.62
CA LEU A 116 -2.57 12.18 -8.26
C LEU A 116 -3.91 12.93 -8.24
N ILE A 117 -4.27 13.55 -7.11
CA ILE A 117 -5.48 14.38 -6.98
C ILE A 117 -5.40 15.61 -7.90
N GLN A 118 -4.22 16.23 -8.04
CA GLN A 118 -4.04 17.34 -8.98
C GLN A 118 -4.23 16.89 -10.43
N TYR A 119 -3.69 15.73 -10.80
CA TYR A 119 -3.89 15.17 -12.13
C TYR A 119 -5.36 14.84 -12.39
N GLU A 120 -6.06 14.22 -11.44
CA GLU A 120 -7.48 13.92 -11.56
C GLU A 120 -8.33 15.18 -11.81
N ARG A 121 -8.07 16.27 -11.06
CA ARG A 121 -8.72 17.56 -11.29
C ARG A 121 -8.40 18.11 -12.67
N ARG A 122 -7.13 18.11 -13.07
CA ARG A 122 -6.70 18.62 -14.37
C ARG A 122 -7.27 17.81 -15.54
N PHE A 123 -7.41 16.49 -15.39
CA PHE A 123 -8.09 15.64 -16.37
C PHE A 123 -9.59 15.95 -16.43
N SER A 124 -10.23 16.19 -15.30
CA SER A 124 -11.65 16.58 -15.24
C SER A 124 -11.88 17.92 -15.95
N ASP A 125 -11.02 18.92 -15.69
CA ASP A 125 -11.07 20.22 -16.35
C ASP A 125 -10.83 20.11 -17.86
N LEU A 126 -9.83 19.32 -18.26
CA LEU A 126 -9.54 19.06 -19.67
C LEU A 126 -10.74 18.38 -20.36
N ASN A 127 -11.35 17.39 -19.72
CA ASN A 127 -12.53 16.73 -20.26
C ASN A 127 -13.70 17.71 -20.41
N ALA A 128 -13.93 18.59 -19.42
CA ALA A 128 -14.95 19.64 -19.53
C ALA A 128 -14.68 20.58 -20.72
N LEU A 129 -13.43 20.99 -20.93
CA LEU A 129 -13.04 21.81 -22.07
C LEU A 129 -13.26 21.10 -23.41
N ILE A 130 -12.89 19.82 -23.51
CA ILE A 130 -13.10 19.00 -24.72
C ILE A 130 -14.59 18.90 -25.03
N GLN A 131 -15.43 18.61 -24.02
CA GLN A 131 -16.89 18.54 -24.21
C GLN A 131 -17.48 19.86 -24.67
N GLU A 132 -17.04 20.98 -24.08
CA GLU A 132 -17.50 22.31 -24.48
C GLU A 132 -17.07 22.65 -25.91
N LYS A 133 -15.81 22.36 -26.30
CA LYS A 133 -15.33 22.58 -27.66
C LYS A 133 -16.10 21.73 -28.66
N HIS A 134 -16.33 20.46 -28.35
CA HIS A 134 -17.13 19.58 -29.19
C HIS A 134 -18.59 20.06 -29.35
N ARG A 135 -19.21 20.59 -28.27
CA ARG A 135 -20.52 21.24 -28.34
C ARG A 135 -20.50 22.48 -29.25
N GLN A 136 -19.50 23.34 -29.10
CA GLN A 136 -19.31 24.52 -29.97
C GLN A 136 -19.18 24.13 -31.44
N THR A 137 -18.34 23.14 -31.74
CA THR A 137 -18.16 22.64 -33.12
C THR A 137 -19.47 22.10 -33.70
N ARG A 138 -20.22 21.30 -32.94
CA ARG A 138 -21.55 20.81 -33.38
C ARG A 138 -22.51 21.96 -33.68
N ASN A 139 -22.54 22.98 -32.83
CA ASN A 139 -23.38 24.16 -33.04
C ASN A 139 -22.96 24.92 -34.32
N CYS A 140 -21.65 25.09 -34.56
CA CYS A 140 -21.16 25.68 -35.80
C CYS A 140 -21.64 24.91 -37.04
N TYR A 141 -21.53 23.58 -37.04
CA TYR A 141 -22.02 22.76 -38.15
C TYR A 141 -23.54 22.82 -38.31
N ALA A 142 -24.31 22.80 -37.22
CA ALA A 142 -25.76 22.92 -37.27
C ALA A 142 -26.19 24.26 -37.90
N THR A 143 -25.58 25.37 -37.47
CA THR A 143 -25.83 26.70 -38.05
C THR A 143 -25.42 26.75 -39.51
N TYR A 144 -24.25 26.20 -39.87
CA TYR A 144 -23.80 26.15 -41.26
C TYR A 144 -24.78 25.39 -42.16
N ASN A 145 -25.22 24.20 -41.73
CA ASN A 145 -26.16 23.38 -42.48
C ASN A 145 -27.52 24.10 -42.64
N ALA A 146 -28.03 24.73 -41.57
CA ALA A 146 -29.26 25.51 -41.65
C ALA A 146 -29.14 26.68 -42.64
N LEU A 147 -28.01 27.41 -42.63
CA LEU A 147 -27.76 28.49 -43.59
C LEU A 147 -27.65 27.96 -45.03
N LEU A 148 -27.06 26.78 -45.22
CA LEU A 148 -26.97 26.15 -46.53
C LEU A 148 -28.37 25.78 -47.07
N GLU A 149 -29.22 25.18 -46.24
CA GLU A 149 -30.60 24.86 -46.59
C GLU A 149 -31.41 26.13 -46.94
N ILE A 150 -31.27 27.19 -46.14
CA ILE A 150 -31.89 28.50 -46.42
C ILE A 150 -31.42 29.03 -47.78
N LYS A 151 -30.11 29.01 -48.05
CA LYS A 151 -29.56 29.45 -49.33
C LYS A 151 -30.14 28.66 -50.49
N GLU A 152 -30.25 27.34 -50.38
CA GLU A 152 -30.84 26.50 -51.41
C GLU A 152 -32.32 26.81 -51.66
N LEU A 153 -33.09 27.07 -50.59
CA LEU A 153 -34.49 27.49 -50.70
C LEU A 153 -34.61 28.85 -51.39
N MET A 154 -33.78 29.82 -51.03
CA MET A 154 -33.74 31.13 -51.68
C MET A 154 -33.39 31.02 -53.18
N LEU A 155 -32.44 30.15 -53.55
CA LEU A 155 -32.12 29.92 -54.96
C LEU A 155 -33.30 29.30 -55.73
N LYS A 156 -34.04 28.38 -55.12
CA LYS A 156 -35.27 27.80 -55.70
C LYS A 156 -36.35 28.87 -55.88
N GLU A 157 -36.49 29.79 -54.93
CA GLU A 157 -37.43 30.92 -55.03
C GLU A 157 -37.05 31.88 -56.15
N ILE A 158 -35.77 32.26 -56.26
CA ILE A 158 -35.28 33.09 -57.38
C ILE A 158 -35.55 32.41 -58.73
N SER A 159 -35.26 31.11 -58.84
CA SER A 159 -35.55 30.35 -60.06
C SER A 159 -37.05 30.33 -60.39
N LEU A 160 -37.91 30.20 -59.38
CA LEU A 160 -39.36 30.21 -59.56
C LEU A 160 -39.85 31.59 -60.03
N LEU A 161 -39.39 32.67 -59.38
CA LEU A 161 -39.74 34.04 -59.75
C LEU A 161 -39.28 34.38 -61.17
N ASN A 162 -38.06 33.98 -61.55
CA ASN A 162 -37.56 34.15 -62.92
C ASN A 162 -38.41 33.37 -63.93
N SER A 163 -38.80 32.13 -63.60
CA SER A 163 -39.68 31.33 -64.44
C SER A 163 -41.04 32.00 -64.63
N ILE A 164 -41.67 32.49 -63.55
CA ILE A 164 -42.94 33.21 -63.60
C ILE A 164 -42.79 34.46 -64.46
N ASN A 165 -41.77 35.28 -64.24
CA ASN A 165 -41.53 36.51 -64.99
C ASN A 165 -41.35 36.27 -66.49
N SER A 166 -40.64 35.19 -66.86
CA SER A 166 -40.46 34.81 -68.27
C SER A 166 -41.77 34.37 -68.94
N GLN A 167 -42.61 33.61 -68.24
CA GLN A 167 -43.89 33.10 -68.76
C GLN A 167 -44.98 34.18 -68.78
N PHE A 168 -44.89 35.17 -67.90
CA PHE A 168 -45.93 36.17 -67.68
C PHE A 168 -46.25 37.00 -68.93
N ARG A 169 -45.21 37.47 -69.64
CA ARG A 169 -45.35 38.36 -70.80
C ARG A 169 -46.09 37.67 -71.95
N ASP A 170 -45.78 36.41 -72.22
CA ASP A 170 -46.38 35.66 -73.32
C ASP A 170 -47.76 35.12 -72.95
N ALA A 171 -47.95 34.73 -71.69
CA ALA A 171 -49.21 34.19 -71.22
C ALA A 171 -50.33 35.24 -71.17
N ILE A 172 -50.02 36.50 -70.82
CA ILE A 172 -51.04 37.54 -70.70
C ILE A 172 -51.57 38.05 -72.05
N ALA A 173 -50.84 37.80 -73.14
CA ALA A 173 -51.19 38.25 -74.48
C ALA A 173 -52.42 37.55 -75.08
N SER A 174 -52.89 36.44 -74.49
CA SER A 174 -54.04 35.68 -74.97
C SER A 174 -54.90 35.16 -73.82
N PRO A 175 -56.25 35.14 -73.94
CA PRO A 175 -57.14 34.56 -72.93
C PRO A 175 -56.80 33.09 -72.58
N ALA A 176 -56.37 32.30 -73.57
CA ALA A 176 -55.96 30.91 -73.35
C ALA A 176 -54.62 30.82 -72.59
N GLY A 177 -53.71 31.77 -72.80
CA GLY A 177 -52.46 31.88 -72.05
C GLY A 177 -52.71 32.30 -70.60
N GLN A 178 -53.65 33.23 -70.37
CA GLN A 178 -54.07 33.66 -69.04
C GLN A 178 -54.63 32.50 -68.21
N MET A 179 -55.49 31.67 -68.80
CA MET A 179 -56.01 30.46 -68.14
C MET A 179 -54.89 29.49 -67.74
N LYS A 180 -53.95 29.21 -68.65
CA LYS A 180 -52.79 28.34 -68.35
C LYS A 180 -51.88 28.88 -67.26
N LEU A 181 -51.68 30.20 -67.21
CA LEU A 181 -50.91 30.85 -66.15
C LEU A 181 -51.59 30.68 -64.79
N ILE A 182 -52.92 30.84 -64.73
CA ILE A 182 -53.72 30.62 -63.52
C ILE A 182 -53.57 29.16 -63.04
N ASP A 183 -53.75 28.18 -63.94
CA ASP A 183 -53.62 26.77 -63.61
C ASP A 183 -52.21 26.42 -63.08
N SER A 184 -51.16 27.00 -63.70
CA SER A 184 -49.77 26.84 -63.28
C SER A 184 -49.53 27.43 -61.88
N MET A 185 -50.01 28.65 -61.62
CA MET A 185 -49.91 29.30 -60.31
C MET A 185 -50.66 28.53 -59.24
N GLU A 186 -51.85 27.99 -59.55
CA GLU A 186 -52.61 27.16 -58.61
C GLU A 186 -51.86 25.86 -58.28
N GLY A 187 -51.21 25.24 -59.28
CA GLY A 187 -50.34 24.08 -59.08
C GLY A 187 -49.14 24.38 -58.16
N ILE A 188 -48.47 25.51 -58.39
CA ILE A 188 -47.34 25.97 -57.56
C ILE A 188 -47.79 26.23 -56.12
N LEU A 189 -48.94 26.88 -55.94
CA LEU A 189 -49.52 27.15 -54.61
C LEU A 189 -49.81 25.84 -53.87
N LYS A 190 -50.50 24.90 -54.52
CA LYS A 190 -50.83 23.58 -53.94
C LYS A 190 -49.56 22.81 -53.55
N GLY A 191 -48.57 22.76 -54.43
CA GLY A 191 -47.28 22.10 -54.14
C GLY A 191 -46.52 22.75 -52.99
N THR A 192 -46.57 24.08 -52.88
CA THR A 192 -45.93 24.81 -51.78
C THR A 192 -46.65 24.60 -50.45
N GLN A 193 -47.98 24.63 -50.44
CA GLN A 193 -48.77 24.28 -49.25
C GLN A 193 -48.52 22.83 -48.78
N GLN A 194 -48.39 21.88 -49.72
CA GLN A 194 -48.08 20.49 -49.36
C GLN A 194 -46.70 20.36 -48.70
N ARG A 195 -45.69 21.05 -49.24
CA ARG A 195 -44.34 21.08 -48.64
C ARG A 195 -44.33 21.70 -47.25
N LEU A 196 -45.08 22.80 -47.06
CA LEU A 196 -45.23 23.46 -45.76
C LEU A 196 -45.83 22.50 -44.72
N ARG A 197 -46.96 21.86 -45.03
CA ARG A 197 -47.60 20.88 -44.13
C ARG A 197 -46.66 19.73 -43.75
N LYS A 198 -45.85 19.25 -44.70
CA LYS A 198 -44.86 18.20 -44.43
C LYS A 198 -43.80 18.70 -43.44
N ALA A 199 -43.25 19.88 -43.66
CA ALA A 199 -42.25 20.47 -42.76
C ALA A 199 -42.81 20.69 -41.34
N GLU A 200 -44.06 21.15 -41.21
CA GLU A 200 -44.74 21.31 -39.93
C GLU A 200 -44.90 19.97 -39.18
N LEU A 201 -45.27 18.91 -39.89
CA LEU A 201 -45.36 17.56 -39.31
C LEU A 201 -43.99 17.04 -38.84
N ASP A 202 -42.95 17.25 -39.64
CA ASP A 202 -41.59 16.85 -39.29
C ASP A 202 -41.09 17.60 -38.03
N ILE A 203 -41.35 18.91 -37.94
CA ILE A 203 -41.06 19.72 -36.75
C ILE A 203 -41.81 19.18 -35.52
N GLN A 204 -43.10 18.86 -35.65
CA GLN A 204 -43.89 18.33 -34.54
C GLN A 204 -43.36 16.97 -34.06
N LYS A 205 -42.92 16.11 -34.98
CA LYS A 205 -42.32 14.81 -34.64
C LYS A 205 -41.01 14.98 -33.88
N GLU A 206 -40.14 15.87 -34.34
CA GLU A 206 -38.86 16.15 -33.68
C GLU A 206 -39.07 16.78 -32.30
N GLN A 207 -40.03 17.69 -32.17
CA GLN A 207 -40.38 18.29 -30.88
C GLN A 207 -40.79 17.23 -29.84
N LYS A 208 -41.66 16.28 -30.23
CA LYS A 208 -42.05 15.17 -29.35
C LYS A 208 -40.86 14.30 -28.94
N SER A 209 -39.93 14.03 -29.87
CA SER A 209 -38.69 13.31 -29.57
C SER A 209 -37.82 14.06 -28.55
N CYS A 210 -37.64 15.37 -28.76
CA CYS A 210 -36.90 16.25 -27.87
C CYS A 210 -37.50 16.27 -26.45
N ASP A 211 -38.81 16.40 -26.35
CA ASP A 211 -39.50 16.44 -25.06
C ASP A 211 -39.40 15.10 -24.32
N ALA A 212 -39.50 13.97 -25.02
CA ALA A 212 -39.27 12.64 -24.44
C ALA A 212 -37.83 12.48 -23.88
N ILE A 213 -36.82 13.04 -24.57
CA ILE A 213 -35.44 13.02 -24.08
C ILE A 213 -35.29 13.92 -22.85
N LYS A 214 -35.89 15.11 -22.84
CA LYS A 214 -35.85 16.02 -21.68
C LYS A 214 -36.47 15.39 -20.44
N GLU A 215 -37.60 14.69 -20.59
CA GLU A 215 -38.24 13.98 -19.48
C GLU A 215 -37.33 12.88 -18.91
N ARG A 216 -36.72 12.06 -19.77
CA ARG A 216 -35.77 11.02 -19.33
C ARG A 216 -34.57 11.62 -18.61
N TYR A 217 -34.04 12.72 -19.11
CA TYR A 217 -32.94 13.45 -18.46
C TYR A 217 -33.36 13.99 -17.09
N ALA A 218 -34.53 14.64 -16.99
CA ALA A 218 -35.05 15.16 -15.72
C ALA A 218 -35.25 14.04 -14.68
N ALA A 219 -35.72 12.87 -15.10
CA ALA A 219 -35.87 11.70 -14.25
C ALA A 219 -34.50 11.17 -13.76
N ALA A 220 -33.50 11.09 -14.65
CA ALA A 220 -32.15 10.67 -14.30
C ALA A 220 -31.48 11.64 -13.31
N VAL A 221 -31.59 12.95 -13.54
CA VAL A 221 -31.10 13.99 -12.62
C VAL A 221 -31.77 13.89 -11.26
N SER A 222 -33.08 13.63 -11.22
CA SER A 222 -33.80 13.46 -9.96
C SER A 222 -33.29 12.25 -9.16
N LYS A 223 -33.03 11.12 -9.83
CA LYS A 223 -32.39 9.94 -9.19
C LYS A 223 -30.98 10.24 -8.70
N GLN A 224 -30.17 10.95 -9.48
CA GLN A 224 -28.83 11.35 -9.07
C GLN A 224 -28.86 12.21 -7.80
N ARG A 225 -29.78 13.18 -7.72
CA ARG A 225 -29.99 14.01 -6.52
C ARG A 225 -30.37 13.17 -5.31
N GLN A 226 -31.25 12.18 -5.48
CA GLN A 226 -31.62 11.25 -4.41
C GLN A 226 -30.42 10.44 -3.90
N PHE A 227 -29.62 9.85 -4.79
CA PHE A 227 -28.41 9.12 -4.40
C PHE A 227 -27.40 10.00 -3.69
N HIS A 228 -27.17 11.21 -4.19
CA HIS A 228 -26.28 12.17 -3.55
C HIS A 228 -26.75 12.53 -2.14
N SER A 229 -28.06 12.80 -1.97
CA SER A 229 -28.65 13.06 -0.65
C SER A 229 -28.46 11.87 0.29
N LEU A 230 -28.68 10.64 -0.19
CA LEU A 230 -28.52 9.44 0.61
C LEU A 230 -27.05 9.23 1.04
N LEU A 231 -26.10 9.38 0.12
CA LEU A 231 -24.68 9.31 0.43
C LEU A 231 -24.27 10.35 1.47
N LYS A 232 -24.78 11.58 1.36
CA LYS A 232 -24.53 12.63 2.35
C LYS A 232 -25.06 12.23 3.73
N THR A 233 -26.29 11.70 3.81
CA THR A 233 -26.82 11.22 5.10
C THR A 233 -26.05 10.04 5.69
N PHE A 234 -25.44 9.19 4.85
CA PHE A 234 -24.54 8.13 5.34
C PHE A 234 -23.23 8.71 5.89
N GLN A 235 -22.61 9.63 5.15
CA GLN A 235 -21.39 10.30 5.61
C GLN A 235 -21.61 11.03 6.94
N ASP A 236 -22.70 11.78 7.06
CA ASP A 236 -23.04 12.53 8.27
C ASP A 236 -23.17 11.57 9.48
N LYS A 237 -23.82 10.42 9.30
CA LYS A 237 -23.96 9.38 10.35
C LYS A 237 -22.62 8.74 10.72
N ASP A 238 -21.75 8.46 9.75
CA ASP A 238 -20.44 7.87 10.02
C ASP A 238 -19.55 8.83 10.82
N THR A 239 -19.63 10.14 10.58
CA THR A 239 -19.00 11.17 11.44
C THR A 239 -19.56 11.16 12.86
N ASP A 240 -20.88 11.11 13.02
CA ASP A 240 -21.55 11.07 14.34
C ASP A 240 -21.15 9.83 15.15
N TYR A 241 -21.10 8.65 14.51
CA TYR A 241 -20.60 7.42 15.14
C TYR A 241 -19.10 7.47 15.48
N GLY A 242 -18.29 8.16 14.68
CA GLY A 242 -16.87 8.38 14.96
C GLY A 242 -16.65 9.27 16.18
N GLU A 243 -17.42 10.36 16.30
CA GLU A 243 -17.39 11.28 17.44
C GLU A 243 -17.79 10.57 18.75
N LEU A 244 -18.84 9.73 18.71
CA LEU A 244 -19.27 8.94 19.87
C LEU A 244 -18.23 7.91 20.33
N ARG A 245 -17.43 7.33 19.42
CA ARG A 245 -16.31 6.44 19.77
C ARG A 245 -15.14 7.19 20.41
N HIS A 246 -14.86 8.41 19.96
CA HIS A 246 -13.80 9.23 20.53
C HIS A 246 -14.17 9.85 21.88
N SER A 247 -15.45 10.08 22.17
CA SER A 247 -15.92 10.53 23.50
C SER A 247 -16.10 9.43 24.54
N SER A 248 -16.04 8.14 24.16
CA SER A 248 -16.14 7.00 25.10
C SER A 248 -14.78 6.43 25.55
N LEU A 249 -13.67 7.07 25.17
CA LEU A 249 -12.30 6.78 25.60
C LEU A 249 -11.75 7.95 26.40
#